data_AF-A0A0Q6ZIE6-F1
#
_entry.id   AF-A0A0Q6ZIE6-F1
#
_cell.length_a   1.000
_cell.length_b   1.000
_cell.length_c   1.000
_cell.angle_alpha   90.00
_cell.angle_beta   90.00
_cell.angle_gamma   90.00
#
_symmetry.space_group_name_H-M   'P 1'
#
loop_
_entity.id
_entity.type
_entity.pdbx_description
1 polymer ?
#
loop_
_entity_poly.entity_id
_entity_poly.type
_entity_poly.pdbx_seq_one_letter_code
_entity_poly.pdbx_strand_id
1 'polypeptide(L)'
;MSHPFRDETRTSHAFQISVLIAEMEQTVELLGEGIAASETQANVFDRTAIAYPPLARSLWERRTKLRETISDLRRRVPVPAVEV
;
A
#
# COMPACT_ATOMS: atom_id res chain seq x y z
N MET A 1 33.93 -18.00 3.86
CA MET A 1 34.19 -16.55 3.76
C MET A 1 32.89 -15.89 3.30
N SER A 2 32.18 -15.21 4.20
CA SER A 2 30.96 -14.46 3.85
C SER A 2 31.37 -13.12 3.26
N HIS A 3 30.83 -12.74 2.09
CA HIS A 3 31.21 -11.52 1.39
C HIS A 3 30.41 -10.32 1.92
N PRO A 4 31.04 -9.33 2.57
CA PRO A 4 30.35 -8.18 3.17
C PRO A 4 29.57 -7.32 2.14
N PHE A 5 30.05 -7.26 0.89
CA PHE A 5 29.43 -6.47 -0.17
C PHE A 5 28.01 -6.93 -0.56
N ARG A 6 27.70 -8.23 -0.37
CA ARG A 6 26.37 -8.78 -0.69
C ARG A 6 25.34 -8.47 0.41
N ASP A 7 25.77 -8.24 1.64
CA ASP A 7 24.88 -7.90 2.77
C ASP A 7 24.49 -6.42 2.78
N GLU A 8 25.43 -5.53 2.46
CA GLU A 8 25.18 -4.08 2.41
C GLU A 8 24.20 -3.70 1.29
N THR A 9 24.32 -4.37 0.13
CA THR A 9 23.39 -4.22 -1.00
C THR A 9 22.01 -4.80 -0.74
N ARG A 10 21.91 -5.93 -0.02
CA ARG A 10 20.64 -6.50 0.42
C ARG A 10 19.96 -5.63 1.48
N THR A 11 20.72 -5.07 2.41
CA THR A 11 20.23 -4.17 3.45
C THR A 11 19.69 -2.88 2.83
N SER A 12 20.41 -2.31 1.86
CA SER A 12 19.95 -1.15 1.07
C SER A 12 18.68 -1.45 0.27
N HIS A 13 18.58 -2.62 -0.36
CA HIS A 13 17.38 -3.01 -1.11
C HIS A 13 16.16 -3.23 -0.21
N ALA A 14 16.33 -3.89 0.93
CA ALA A 14 15.26 -4.06 1.92
C ALA A 14 14.80 -2.71 2.47
N PHE A 15 15.73 -1.78 2.75
CA PHE A 15 15.42 -0.42 3.14
C PHE A 15 14.61 0.32 2.06
N GLN A 16 15.03 0.27 0.79
CA GLN A 16 14.31 0.89 -0.32
C GLN A 16 12.87 0.35 -0.47
N ILE A 17 12.68 -0.98 -0.37
CA ILE A 17 11.33 -1.56 -0.42
C ILE A 17 10.50 -1.11 0.79
N SER A 18 11.10 -0.98 1.97
CA SER A 18 10.39 -0.49 3.17
C SER A 18 9.91 0.95 3.02
N VAL A 19 10.73 1.83 2.42
CA VAL A 19 10.37 3.22 2.11
C VAL A 19 9.23 3.25 1.08
N LEU A 20 9.34 2.46 0.01
CA LEU A 20 8.30 2.36 -1.01
C LEU A 20 6.97 1.89 -0.41
N ILE A 21 6.99 0.88 0.48
CA ILE A 21 5.79 0.42 1.18
C ILE A 21 5.17 1.56 1.99
N ALA A 22 5.97 2.32 2.75
CA ALA A 22 5.47 3.42 3.56
C ALA A 22 4.80 4.52 2.71
N GLU A 23 5.39 4.87 1.56
CA GLU A 23 4.79 5.83 0.62
C GLU A 23 3.48 5.31 0.00
N MET A 24 3.44 4.01 -0.33
CA MET A 24 2.21 3.38 -0.83
C MET A 24 1.12 3.33 0.24
N GLU A 25 1.48 3.16 1.51
CA GLU A 25 0.53 3.20 2.64
C GLU A 25 -0.06 4.60 2.83
N GLN A 26 0.77 5.66 2.76
CA GLN A 26 0.27 7.04 2.75
C GLN A 26 -0.70 7.29 1.58
N THR A 27 -0.38 6.73 0.41
CA THR A 27 -1.29 6.82 -0.75
C THR A 27 -2.62 6.09 -0.49
N VAL A 28 -2.61 4.94 0.19
CA VAL A 28 -3.82 4.19 0.56
C VAL A 28 -4.71 4.98 1.54
N GLU A 29 -4.12 5.78 2.41
CA GLU A 29 -4.82 6.68 3.32
C GLU A 29 -5.47 7.84 2.56
N LEU A 30 -4.72 8.53 1.71
CA LEU A 30 -5.25 9.60 0.85
C LEU A 30 -6.40 9.13 -0.05
N LEU A 31 -6.31 7.92 -0.61
CA LEU A 31 -7.41 7.32 -1.36
C LEU A 31 -8.63 7.07 -0.47
N GLY A 32 -8.42 6.69 0.79
CA GLY A 32 -9.48 6.55 1.79
C GLY A 32 -10.22 7.87 2.06
N GLU A 33 -9.47 8.97 2.21
CA GLU A 33 -10.04 10.31 2.37
C GLU A 33 -10.85 10.73 1.12
N GLY A 34 -10.31 10.47 -0.08
CA GLY A 34 -11.01 10.75 -1.33
C GLY A 34 -12.30 9.93 -1.50
N ILE A 35 -12.32 8.67 -1.05
CA ILE A 35 -13.53 7.84 -1.00
C ILE A 35 -14.55 8.50 -0.08
N ALA A 36 -14.17 8.81 1.17
CA ALA A 36 -15.06 9.40 2.16
C ALA A 36 -15.63 10.74 1.70
N ALA A 37 -14.81 11.59 1.07
CA ALA A 37 -15.25 12.86 0.50
C ALA A 37 -16.28 12.65 -0.63
N SER A 38 -16.03 11.71 -1.54
CA SER A 38 -16.95 11.40 -2.64
C SER A 38 -18.26 10.78 -2.15
N GLU A 39 -18.22 9.89 -1.15
CA GLU A 39 -19.41 9.29 -0.53
C GLU A 39 -20.24 10.36 0.19
N THR A 40 -19.58 11.24 0.95
CA THR A 40 -20.22 12.35 1.67
C THR A 40 -20.89 13.34 0.71
N GLN A 41 -20.20 13.72 -0.37
CA GLN A 41 -20.74 14.64 -1.37
C GLN A 41 -22.00 14.08 -2.05
N ALA A 42 -22.03 12.77 -2.32
CA ALA A 42 -23.18 12.11 -2.92
C ALA A 42 -24.24 11.69 -1.89
N ASN A 43 -23.91 11.70 -0.60
CA ASN A 43 -24.70 11.11 0.48
C ASN A 43 -25.05 9.63 0.21
N VAL A 44 -24.12 8.87 -0.36
CA VAL A 44 -24.27 7.44 -0.65
C VAL A 44 -23.03 6.70 -0.17
N PHE A 45 -23.20 5.88 0.86
CA PHE A 45 -22.12 5.11 1.51
C PHE A 45 -22.19 3.61 1.21
N ASP A 46 -23.35 3.13 0.74
CA ASP A 46 -23.49 1.73 0.32
C ASP A 46 -22.81 1.51 -1.03
N ARG A 47 -21.68 0.82 -1.01
CA ARG A 47 -20.90 0.47 -2.20
C ARG A 47 -21.66 -0.38 -3.22
N THR A 48 -22.66 -1.14 -2.78
CA THR A 48 -23.48 -2.00 -3.64
C THR A 48 -24.63 -1.24 -4.30
N ALA A 49 -24.93 -0.03 -3.83
CA ALA A 49 -25.96 0.80 -4.40
C ALA A 49 -25.64 1.11 -5.87
N ILE A 50 -26.67 1.06 -6.72
CA ILE A 50 -26.55 1.46 -8.13
C ILE A 50 -26.11 2.92 -8.24
N ALA A 51 -26.57 3.77 -7.32
CA ALA A 51 -26.22 5.19 -7.22
C ALA A 51 -24.85 5.45 -6.56
N TYR A 52 -24.07 4.42 -6.22
CA TYR A 52 -22.77 4.61 -5.59
C TYR A 52 -21.82 5.41 -6.49
N PRO A 53 -21.10 6.42 -5.97
CA PRO A 53 -20.35 7.35 -6.80
C PRO A 53 -19.27 6.64 -7.63
N PRO A 54 -19.22 6.87 -8.96
CA PRO A 54 -18.20 6.26 -9.83
C PRO A 54 -16.76 6.59 -9.41
N LEU A 55 -16.55 7.80 -8.87
CA LEU A 55 -15.25 8.21 -8.33
C LEU A 55 -14.88 7.37 -7.11
N ALA A 56 -15.75 7.28 -6.10
CA ALA A 56 -15.53 6.44 -4.92
C ALA A 56 -15.27 4.97 -5.30
N ARG A 57 -15.95 4.44 -6.33
CA ARG A 57 -15.71 3.08 -6.84
C ARG A 57 -14.31 2.93 -7.42
N SER A 58 -13.90 3.84 -8.30
CA SER A 58 -12.56 3.84 -8.90
C SER A 58 -11.46 3.95 -7.85
N LEU A 59 -11.64 4.79 -6.84
CA LEU A 59 -10.70 4.95 -5.74
C LEU A 59 -10.60 3.68 -4.89
N TRP A 60 -11.73 3.01 -4.62
CA TRP A 60 -11.73 1.70 -3.95
C TRP A 60 -10.93 0.65 -4.71
N GLU A 61 -11.15 0.52 -6.02
CA GLU A 61 -10.42 -0.44 -6.85
C GLU A 61 -8.91 -0.18 -6.81
N ARG A 62 -8.50 1.10 -6.91
CA ARG A 62 -7.10 1.48 -6.82
C ARG A 62 -6.52 1.19 -5.43
N ARG A 63 -7.25 1.51 -4.37
CA ARG A 63 -6.86 1.25 -2.97
C ARG A 63 -6.67 -0.25 -2.72
N THR A 64 -7.57 -1.08 -3.25
CA THR A 64 -7.47 -2.55 -3.13
C THR A 64 -6.23 -3.07 -3.85
N LYS A 65 -6.01 -2.66 -5.11
CA LYS A 65 -4.81 -3.06 -5.87
C LYS A 65 -3.51 -2.64 -5.18
N LEU A 66 -3.46 -1.44 -4.61
CA LEU A 66 -2.27 -0.99 -3.86
C LEU A 66 -2.01 -1.85 -2.62
N ARG A 67 -3.05 -2.24 -1.88
CA ARG A 67 -2.92 -3.13 -0.72
C ARG A 67 -2.44 -4.52 -1.10
N GLU A 68 -2.90 -5.06 -2.23
CA GLU A 68 -2.39 -6.32 -2.77
C GLU A 68 -0.91 -6.20 -3.10
N THR A 69 -0.49 -5.15 -3.81
CA THR A 69 0.93 -4.91 -4.11
C THR A 69 1.78 -4.72 -2.86
N ILE A 70 1.30 -3.98 -1.85
CA ILE A 70 2.00 -3.84 -0.56
C ILE A 70 2.19 -5.22 0.10
N SER A 71 1.14 -6.05 0.09
CA SER A 71 1.21 -7.40 0.67
C SER A 71 2.21 -8.29 -0.08
N ASP A 72 2.26 -8.18 -1.40
CA ASP A 72 3.25 -8.87 -2.24
C ASP A 72 4.68 -8.40 -1.95
N LEU A 73 4.89 -7.10 -1.82
CA LEU A 73 6.20 -6.52 -1.51
C LEU A 73 6.67 -6.95 -0.11
N ARG A 74 5.78 -6.93 0.89
CA ARG A 74 6.07 -7.41 2.25
C ARG A 74 6.53 -8.87 2.28
N ARG A 75 5.93 -9.73 1.45
CA ARG A 75 6.34 -11.14 1.33
C ARG A 75 7.72 -11.32 0.70
N ARG A 76 8.18 -10.35 -0.08
CA ARG A 76 9.47 -10.39 -0.80
C ARG A 76 10.63 -9.80 -0.01
N VAL A 77 10.35 -8.96 1.00
CA VAL A 77 11.38 -8.45 1.91
C VAL A 77 11.64 -9.52 2.99
N PRO A 78 12.87 -10.09 3.07
CA PRO A 78 13.23 -10.93 4.20
C PRO A 78 13.16 -10.07 5.46
N VAL A 79 12.46 -10.55 6.50
CA VAL A 79 12.59 -9.96 7.85
C VAL A 79 14.08 -9.98 8.17
N PRO A 80 14.72 -8.82 8.44
CA PRO A 80 16.12 -8.85 8.84
C PRO A 80 16.20 -9.74 10.07
N ALA A 81 17.09 -10.75 10.02
CA ALA A 81 17.44 -11.52 11.19
C ALA A 81 18.00 -10.52 12.21
N VAL A 82 17.14 -10.06 13.11
CA VAL A 82 17.57 -9.42 14.34
C VAL A 82 18.23 -10.56 15.10
N GLU A 83 19.55 -10.72 14.91
CA GLU A 83 20.36 -11.53 15.80
C GLU A 83 20.27 -10.87 17.18
N VAL A 84 19.55 -11.54 18.09
CA VAL A 84 19.46 -11.21 19.51
C VAL A 84 20.55 -11.98 20.25
#